data_AF-A0A1I4QDE9-F1
#
_entry.id   AF-A0A1I4QDE9-F1
#
_cell.length_a   1.000
_cell.length_b   1.000
_cell.length_c   1.000
_cell.angle_alpha   90.00
_cell.angle_beta   90.00
_cell.angle_gamma   90.00
#
_symmetry.space_group_name_H-M   'P 1'
#
loop_
_entity.id
_entity.type
_entity.pdbx_description
1 polymer ?
#
loop_
_entity_poly.entity_id
_entity_poly.type
_entity_poly.pdbx_seq_one_letter_code
_entity_poly.pdbx_strand_id
1 'polypeptide(L)'
;MIISNKQIQSVMKVYSEQNNAGKNTKTEKSQPAKGKDQVILSSGVQEFGQVLQRAITISDVRPERVQELSKKIQEGTYKVDSKDIADKMIGRMLVDDLL
;
A
#
# COMPACT_ATOMS: atom_id res chain seq x y z
N MET A 1 -10.37 -1.46 14.56
CA MET A 1 -9.66 -0.17 14.42
C MET A 1 -9.15 -0.09 12.99
N ILE A 2 -9.77 0.73 12.15
CA ILE A 2 -9.39 0.85 10.72
C ILE A 2 -8.50 2.07 10.59
N ILE A 3 -7.20 1.86 10.37
CA ILE A 3 -6.26 2.95 10.10
C ILE A 3 -6.41 3.29 8.61
N SER A 4 -6.80 4.53 8.30
CA SER A 4 -7.05 4.98 6.94
C SER A 4 -5.73 5.30 6.22
N ASN A 5 -5.62 4.92 4.94
CA ASN A 5 -4.49 5.28 4.08
C ASN A 5 -4.21 6.78 4.04
N LYS A 6 -5.24 7.62 4.20
CA LYS A 6 -5.07 9.09 4.27
C LYS A 6 -4.30 9.52 5.52
N GLN A 7 -4.51 8.84 6.66
CA GLN A 7 -3.80 9.13 7.91
C GLN A 7 -2.32 8.79 7.77
N ILE A 8 -2.00 7.66 7.13
CA ILE A 8 -0.62 7.24 6.86
C ILE A 8 0.08 8.25 5.93
N GLN A 9 -0.60 8.70 4.87
CA GLN A 9 -0.04 9.71 3.96
C GLN A 9 0.22 11.05 4.65
N SER A 10 -0.69 11.51 5.52
CA SER A 10 -0.49 12.76 6.27
C SER A 10 0.72 12.71 7.20
N VAL A 11 0.93 11.57 7.87
CA VAL A 11 2.10 11.38 8.74
C VAL A 11 3.37 11.33 7.89
N MET A 12 3.39 10.58 6.79
CA MET A 12 4.56 10.51 5.89
C MET A 12 4.97 11.88 5.31
N LYS A 13 4.00 12.77 5.03
CA LYS A 13 4.26 14.12 4.51
C LYS A 13 4.93 15.03 5.54
N VAL A 14 4.46 15.01 6.79
CA VAL A 14 5.07 15.81 7.88
C VAL A 14 6.52 15.37 8.15
N TYR A 15 6.78 14.06 8.10
CA TYR A 15 8.14 13.53 8.30
C TYR A 15 9.09 13.84 7.12
N SER A 16 8.61 13.82 5.87
CA SER A 16 9.46 14.15 4.71
C SER A 16 9.77 15.65 4.63
N GLU A 17 8.85 16.52 5.05
CA GLU A 17 9.09 17.97 5.15
C GLU A 17 10.11 18.30 6.25
N GLN A 18 10.10 17.58 7.38
CA GLN A 18 11.07 17.76 8.46
C GLN A 18 12.51 17.37 8.05
N ASN A 19 12.68 16.38 7.16
CA ASN A 19 13.99 15.96 6.67
C ASN A 19 14.60 16.94 5.65
N ASN A 20 13.79 17.79 5.01
CA ASN A 20 14.26 18.80 4.05
C ASN A 20 14.63 20.14 4.70
N ALA A 21 14.17 20.42 5.92
CA ALA A 21 14.50 21.64 6.67
C ALA A 21 15.95 21.68 7.21
N GLY A 22 16.69 20.57 7.13
CA GLY A 22 18.05 20.45 7.69
C GLY A 22 19.20 20.97 6.82
N LYS A 23 18.95 21.44 5.59
CA LYS A 23 20.04 21.76 4.64
C LYS A 23 20.38 23.22 4.41
N ASN A 24 19.65 24.18 4.99
CA ASN A 24 19.99 25.60 4.86
C ASN A 24 19.76 26.36 6.16
N THR A 25 20.86 26.70 6.86
CA THR A 25 21.17 28.01 7.49
C THR A 25 21.99 27.85 8.78
N LYS A 26 23.05 28.66 8.85
CA LYS A 26 23.98 28.81 9.97
C LYS A 26 23.37 29.66 11.10
N THR A 27 23.95 29.45 12.29
CA THR A 27 24.12 30.36 13.45
C THR A 27 22.98 30.61 14.46
N GLU A 28 23.21 30.00 15.63
CA GLU A 28 23.16 30.52 17.00
C GLU A 28 21.85 30.76 17.79
N LYS A 29 21.86 30.10 18.96
CA LYS A 29 21.22 30.39 20.26
C LYS A 29 19.70 30.22 20.38
N SER A 30 19.33 29.08 20.97
CA SER A 30 18.30 28.99 22.01
C SER A 30 18.48 27.72 22.85
N GLN A 31 18.42 27.88 24.17
CA GLN A 31 18.58 26.89 25.25
C GLN A 31 17.63 25.67 25.16
N PRO A 32 17.92 24.58 25.93
CA PRO A 32 17.40 23.25 25.65
C PRO A 32 15.94 23.12 26.10
N ALA A 33 15.01 23.14 25.15
CA ALA A 33 13.63 22.74 25.39
C ALA A 33 13.57 21.20 25.44
N LYS A 34 13.43 20.69 26.66
CA LYS A 34 12.71 19.48 27.08
C LYS A 34 12.45 18.42 25.99
N GLY A 35 13.04 17.25 26.20
CA GLY A 35 12.53 15.94 25.77
C GLY A 35 11.92 15.92 24.38
N LYS A 36 12.77 15.96 23.35
CA LYS A 36 12.32 15.56 22.01
C LYS A 36 12.12 14.05 22.05
N ASP A 37 10.86 13.61 22.10
CA ASP A 37 10.51 12.22 21.81
C ASP A 37 11.09 11.88 20.43
N GLN A 38 12.17 11.09 20.44
CA GLN A 38 12.91 10.74 19.24
C GLN A 38 12.35 9.43 18.72
N VAL A 39 11.49 9.51 17.70
CA VAL A 39 11.00 8.33 17.00
C VAL A 39 12.09 7.85 16.05
N ILE A 40 12.87 6.87 16.50
CA ILE A 40 13.84 6.16 15.64
C ILE A 40 13.05 5.12 14.84
N LEU A 41 12.73 5.43 13.59
CA LEU A 41 12.22 4.42 12.65
C LEU A 41 13.33 3.37 12.47
N SER A 42 13.02 2.12 12.77
CA SER A 42 13.92 1.02 12.41
C SER A 42 14.10 0.97 10.90
N SER A 43 15.27 0.54 10.44
CA SER A 43 15.56 0.36 9.01
C SER A 43 14.47 -0.45 8.29
N GLY A 44 13.92 -1.47 8.97
CA GLY A 44 12.84 -2.31 8.42
C GLY A 44 11.55 -1.56 8.10
N VAL A 45 11.20 -0.49 8.82
CA VAL A 45 9.98 0.30 8.52
C VAL A 45 10.16 1.16 7.27
N GLN A 46 11.38 1.68 7.04
CA GLN A 46 11.68 2.44 5.82
C GLN A 46 11.68 1.55 4.57
N GLU A 47 12.24 0.35 4.68
CA GLU A 47 12.24 -0.63 3.59
C GLU A 47 10.81 -1.10 3.27
N PHE A 48 10.01 -1.39 4.29
CA PHE A 48 8.61 -1.79 4.14
C PHE A 48 7.78 -0.69 3.45
N GLY A 49 7.95 0.57 3.85
CA GLY A 49 7.27 1.70 3.21
C GLY A 49 7.59 1.83 1.73
N GLN A 50 8.87 1.63 1.34
CA GLN A 50 9.26 1.66 -0.07
C GLN A 50 8.68 0.49 -0.87
N VAL A 51 8.66 -0.72 -0.30
CA VAL A 51 8.07 -1.90 -0.94
C VAL A 51 6.55 -1.73 -1.10
N LEU A 52 5.87 -1.21 -0.08
CA LEU A 52 4.43 -0.95 -0.14
C LEU A 52 4.08 0.10 -1.19
N GLN A 53 4.84 1.20 -1.27
CA GLN A 53 4.65 2.21 -2.31
C GLN A 53 4.82 1.61 -3.71
N ARG A 54 5.86 0.81 -3.92
CA ARG A 54 6.05 0.10 -5.19
C ARG A 54 4.90 -0.86 -5.49
N ALA A 55 4.42 -1.61 -4.49
CA ALA A 55 3.31 -2.54 -4.65
C ALA A 55 2.00 -1.84 -5.05
N ILE A 56 1.71 -0.67 -4.48
CA ILE A 56 0.53 0.14 -4.82
C ILE A 56 0.65 0.77 -6.22
N THR A 57 1.86 1.10 -6.67
CA THR A 57 2.08 1.69 -8.01
C THR A 57 2.05 0.68 -9.15
N ILE A 58 2.07 -0.63 -8.85
CA ILE A 58 1.93 -1.65 -9.89
C ILE A 58 0.49 -1.60 -10.41
N SER A 59 0.34 -1.67 -11.74
CA SER A 59 -0.97 -1.78 -12.39
C SER A 59 -1.77 -2.95 -11.82
N ASP A 60 -3.01 -2.68 -11.40
CA ASP A 60 -3.96 -3.71 -10.95
C ASP A 60 -4.22 -4.78 -12.02
N VAL A 61 -4.10 -4.39 -13.30
CA VAL A 61 -4.25 -5.29 -14.43
C VAL A 61 -2.93 -6.01 -14.71
N ARG A 62 -2.99 -7.35 -14.73
CA ARG A 62 -1.88 -8.24 -15.08
C ARG A 62 -2.02 -8.69 -16.55
N PRO A 63 -1.35 -8.03 -17.52
CA PRO A 63 -1.60 -8.26 -18.95
C PRO A 63 -1.30 -9.70 -19.38
N GLU A 64 -0.22 -10.29 -18.87
CA GLU A 64 0.14 -11.68 -19.18
C GLU A 64 -0.95 -12.69 -18.80
N ARG A 65 -1.57 -12.50 -17.61
CA ARG A 65 -2.67 -13.34 -17.14
C ARG A 65 -3.92 -13.17 -18.00
N VAL A 66 -4.22 -11.95 -18.43
CA VAL A 66 -5.35 -11.68 -19.32
C VAL A 66 -5.13 -12.36 -20.67
N GLN A 67 -3.92 -12.25 -21.23
CA GLN A 67 -3.59 -12.88 -22.50
C GLN A 67 -3.67 -14.41 -22.44
N GLU A 68 -3.12 -15.03 -21.38
CA GLU A 68 -3.19 -16.47 -21.15
C GLU A 68 -4.64 -16.97 -21.09
N LEU A 69 -5.48 -16.30 -20.30
CA LEU A 69 -6.90 -16.67 -20.16
C LEU A 69 -7.67 -16.46 -21.46
N SER A 70 -7.45 -15.34 -22.15
CA SER A 70 -8.07 -15.04 -23.44
C SER A 70 -7.76 -16.13 -24.48
N LYS A 71 -6.50 -16.58 -24.54
CA LYS A 71 -6.08 -17.68 -25.41
C LYS A 71 -6.81 -18.98 -25.08
N LYS A 72 -6.88 -19.37 -23.80
CA LYS A 72 -7.61 -20.59 -23.36
C LYS A 72 -9.10 -20.53 -23.71
N ILE A 73 -9.70 -19.35 -23.65
CA ILE A 73 -11.11 -19.13 -24.04
C ILE A 73 -11.26 -19.32 -25.57
N GLN A 74 -10.38 -18.71 -26.37
CA GLN A 74 -10.39 -18.85 -27.83
C GLN A 74 -10.20 -20.31 -28.28
N GLU A 75 -9.33 -21.05 -27.60
CA GLU A 75 -9.06 -22.46 -27.87
C GLU A 75 -10.17 -23.40 -27.34
N GLY A 76 -11.17 -22.87 -26.62
CA GLY A 76 -12.24 -23.67 -26.01
C GLY A 76 -11.77 -24.58 -24.87
N THR A 77 -10.54 -24.40 -24.38
CA THR A 77 -9.92 -25.19 -23.30
C THR A 77 -10.19 -24.60 -21.92
N TYR A 78 -10.77 -23.40 -21.86
CA TYR A 78 -11.21 -22.78 -20.61
C TYR A 78 -12.46 -23.46 -20.07
N LYS A 79 -12.27 -24.40 -19.14
CA LYS A 79 -13.35 -25.07 -18.42
C LYS A 79 -13.35 -24.62 -16.96
N VAL A 80 -14.51 -24.15 -16.49
CA VAL A 80 -14.73 -23.73 -15.11
C VAL A 80 -15.74 -24.69 -14.49
N ASP A 81 -15.46 -25.16 -13.27
CA ASP A 81 -16.38 -26.00 -12.52
C ASP A 81 -17.57 -25.17 -12.02
N SER A 82 -18.78 -25.73 -12.09
CA SER A 82 -19.99 -25.04 -11.61
C SER A 82 -19.95 -24.77 -10.10
N LYS A 83 -19.28 -25.63 -9.33
CA LYS A 83 -19.05 -25.44 -7.91
C LYS A 83 -18.18 -24.22 -7.63
N ASP A 84 -17.10 -24.04 -8.39
CA ASP A 84 -16.20 -22.89 -8.24
C ASP A 84 -16.96 -21.57 -8.50
N ILE A 85 -17.90 -21.57 -9.44
CA ILE A 85 -18.77 -20.42 -9.71
C ILE A 85 -19.65 -20.12 -8.50
N ALA A 86 -20.35 -21.13 -7.98
CA ALA A 86 -21.23 -20.98 -6.82
C ALA A 86 -20.47 -20.49 -5.57
N ASP A 87 -19.30 -21.06 -5.29
CA ASP A 87 -18.45 -20.66 -4.17
C ASP A 87 -18.02 -19.19 -4.29
N LYS A 88 -17.69 -18.73 -5.51
CA LYS A 88 -17.35 -17.32 -5.76
C LYS A 88 -18.55 -16.38 -5.64
N MET A 89 -19.74 -16.80 -6.08
CA MET A 89 -20.97 -16.01 -5.92
C MET A 89 -21.33 -15.82 -4.45
N ILE A 90 -21.34 -16.91 -3.68
CA ILE A 90 -21.65 -16.86 -2.23
C ILE A 90 -20.58 -16.06 -1.50
N GLY A 91 -19.29 -16.33 -1.77
CA GLY A 91 -18.20 -15.58 -1.16
C GLY A 91 -18.28 -14.08 -1.46
N ARG A 92 -18.71 -13.69 -2.67
CA ARG A 92 -18.90 -12.29 -3.03
C ARG A 92 -20.05 -11.65 -2.26
N MET A 93 -21.21 -12.32 -2.19
CA MET A 93 -22.38 -11.85 -1.46
C MET A 93 -22.05 -11.62 0.02
N LEU A 94 -21.36 -12.55 0.66
CA LEU A 94 -20.97 -12.42 2.08
C LEU A 94 -20.04 -11.22 2.33
N VAL A 95 -19.12 -10.93 1.41
CA VAL A 95 -18.24 -9.76 1.53
C VAL A 95 -19.00 -8.45 1.34
N ASP A 96 -19.93 -8.42 0.37
CA ASP A 96 -20.75 -7.24 0.10
C ASP A 96 -21.71 -6.93 1.28
N ASP A 97 -22.24 -7.94 1.98
CA ASP A 97 -23.09 -7.76 3.17
C ASP A 97 -22.32 -7.33 4.43
N LEU A 98 -21.01 -7.63 4.51
CA LEU A 98 -20.15 -7.29 5.66
C LEU A 98 -19.51 -5.89 5.56
N LEU A 99 -19.59 -5.22 4.41
CA LEU A 99 -19.01 -3.90 4.14
C LEU A 99 -20.07 -2.79 4.22
#